data_AF-A0A0D3L232-F1
#
_entry.id   AF-A0A0D3L232-F1
#
_cell.length_a   1.000
_cell.length_b   1.000
_cell.length_c   1.000
_cell.angle_alpha   90.00
_cell.angle_beta   90.00
_cell.angle_gamma   90.00
#
_symmetry.space_group_name_H-M   'P 1'
#
loop_
_entity.id
_entity.type
_entity.pdbx_description
1 polymer ?
#
loop_
_entity_poly.entity_id
_entity_poly.type
_entity_poly.pdbx_seq_one_letter_code
_entity_poly.pdbx_strand_id
1 'polypeptide(L)'
;MQTAPDQPPRSPLRYALAPLFLLLAAGAVLLHHSLQPEEAAGVLSSVTAETLRGVGKQPAGPQPNPNRLIVTTDASGPASAQAEQSAVIAGGRVDMRFTSGSTTIEVVEFPDSSTAAAYRYTAGRSSWARTVEVDLPRYSIPADPSPDAGRRQLAESTPWGIRKVYEGQGEGQGVPDASYFPSEVTHPVCIIDSGYAITHPDLPDATAADPSQANPAGRFYFGADICAHGTHVAGTIAAIGGNGEGVVGVYPGAPDLEIVKVFGASDLTSDENSCNWAYSSTILAAVQHCVDSGAKIVSMSLGGSYTMMSEQQAYQRYFDDDGILFIAAAGNDGTTGYSYPASYSAVMSVGATDSSDTRAYFSQYNDQVDIAAPGVNIESTYGAPRGTEPPPFSPPAHTAVIGD
;
A
#
# COMPACT_ATOMS: atom_id res chain seq x y z
N MET A 1 28.22 24.13 40.10
CA MET A 1 27.26 23.02 39.93
C MET A 1 25.93 23.64 39.54
N GLN A 2 25.72 23.80 38.24
CA GLN A 2 24.49 24.35 37.67
C GLN A 2 23.59 23.18 37.27
N THR A 3 22.36 23.25 37.75
CA THR A 3 21.23 22.37 37.50
C THR A 3 20.86 22.40 36.01
N ALA A 4 20.58 21.22 35.45
CA ALA A 4 20.09 21.05 34.08
C ALA A 4 18.76 21.80 33.88
N PRO A 5 18.52 22.42 32.70
CA PRO A 5 17.23 22.99 32.39
C PRO A 5 16.21 21.90 32.07
N ASP A 6 14.98 22.11 32.56
CA ASP A 6 13.77 21.32 32.31
C ASP A 6 13.63 20.87 30.86
N GLN A 7 13.44 19.57 30.67
CA GLN A 7 12.94 19.00 29.42
C GLN A 7 11.41 19.24 29.38
N PRO A 8 10.85 19.78 28.27
CA PRO A 8 9.40 19.88 28.13
C PRO A 8 8.75 18.49 28.09
N PRO A 9 7.48 18.36 28.47
CA PRO A 9 6.78 17.09 28.52
C PRO A 9 6.74 16.42 27.14
N ARG A 10 7.08 15.13 27.09
CA ARG A 10 7.04 14.30 25.87
C ARG A 10 5.62 14.33 25.29
N SER A 11 5.47 14.90 24.10
CA SER A 11 4.27 14.82 23.27
C SER A 11 3.99 13.37 22.86
N PRO A 12 2.71 12.99 22.66
CA PRO A 12 2.36 11.66 22.17
C PRO A 12 2.95 11.46 20.76
N LEU A 13 3.39 10.23 20.49
CA LEU A 13 4.04 9.78 19.25
C LEU A 13 3.27 10.25 18.02
N ARG A 14 3.97 10.93 17.12
CA ARG A 14 3.51 11.33 15.78
C ARG A 14 4.08 10.35 14.76
N TYR A 15 3.28 9.93 13.79
CA TYR A 15 3.66 9.02 12.72
C TYR A 15 3.45 9.69 11.36
N ALA A 16 4.46 9.64 10.50
CA ALA A 16 4.51 10.34 9.21
C ALA A 16 4.38 9.39 8.01
N LEU A 17 4.35 9.97 6.80
CA LEU A 17 4.27 9.29 5.49
C LEU A 17 5.63 8.79 5.00
N ALA A 18 5.70 7.53 4.56
CA ALA A 18 6.77 7.06 3.69
C ALA A 18 6.29 7.30 2.24
N PRO A 19 7.06 8.00 1.41
CA PRO A 19 6.55 8.60 0.20
C PRO A 19 6.73 7.64 -0.95
N LEU A 20 5.64 7.28 -1.60
CA LEU A 20 5.67 6.56 -2.85
C LEU A 20 5.90 7.57 -4.00
N PHE A 21 7.16 7.92 -4.28
CA PHE A 21 7.51 8.65 -5.49
C PHE A 21 8.73 8.01 -6.14
N LEU A 22 8.55 7.38 -7.29
CA LEU A 22 9.17 7.72 -8.57
C LEU A 22 8.81 6.60 -9.55
N LEU A 23 7.97 6.89 -10.54
CA LEU A 23 8.08 6.43 -11.94
C LEU A 23 6.74 6.57 -12.69
N LEU A 24 6.33 7.82 -12.94
CA LEU A 24 5.55 8.13 -14.14
C LEU A 24 6.33 9.02 -15.13
N ALA A 25 7.40 9.72 -14.70
CA ALA A 25 8.29 10.46 -15.61
C ALA A 25 9.45 9.63 -16.20
N ALA A 26 10.03 8.68 -15.46
CA ALA A 26 11.16 7.88 -15.97
C ALA A 26 10.73 6.65 -16.79
N GLY A 27 9.45 6.22 -16.74
CA GLY A 27 8.90 5.18 -17.61
C GLY A 27 8.85 5.64 -19.08
N ALA A 28 8.48 6.90 -19.33
CA ALA A 28 8.47 7.48 -20.67
C ALA A 28 9.89 7.59 -21.29
N VAL A 29 10.93 7.76 -20.46
CA VAL A 29 12.33 7.86 -20.89
C VAL A 29 12.99 6.48 -21.01
N LEU A 30 12.70 5.52 -20.12
CA LEU A 30 13.29 4.18 -20.13
C LEU A 30 12.64 3.24 -21.17
N LEU A 31 11.38 3.42 -21.54
CA LEU A 31 10.74 2.64 -22.61
C LEU A 31 11.16 3.07 -24.02
N HIS A 32 11.93 4.15 -24.17
CA HIS A 32 12.49 4.57 -25.46
C HIS A 32 13.85 3.96 -25.79
N HIS A 33 14.48 3.18 -24.90
CA HIS A 33 15.71 2.44 -25.20
C HIS A 33 15.59 0.97 -24.79
N SER A 34 15.57 0.10 -25.80
CA SER A 34 15.64 -1.36 -25.64
C SER A 34 16.84 -1.76 -24.80
N LEU A 35 16.61 -2.23 -23.57
CA LEU A 35 17.61 -2.93 -22.78
C LEU A 35 17.16 -4.38 -22.57
N GLN A 36 18.07 -5.30 -22.85
CA GLN A 36 17.83 -6.74 -22.79
C GLN A 36 17.94 -7.28 -21.35
N PRO A 37 17.10 -8.25 -20.96
CA PRO A 37 17.07 -8.79 -19.60
C PRO A 37 18.01 -9.99 -19.44
N GLU A 38 19.30 -9.78 -19.11
CA GLU A 38 20.26 -10.89 -18.90
C GLU A 38 21.32 -10.63 -17.79
N GLU A 39 21.06 -9.77 -16.80
CA GLU A 39 21.98 -9.63 -15.63
C GLU A 39 21.29 -9.68 -14.26
N ALA A 40 20.19 -10.43 -14.15
CA ALA A 40 19.47 -10.65 -12.89
C ALA A 40 19.36 -12.15 -12.54
N ALA A 41 20.46 -12.81 -12.18
CA ALA A 41 20.40 -14.12 -11.52
C ALA A 41 21.72 -14.47 -10.81
N GLY A 42 21.70 -14.53 -9.47
CA GLY A 42 22.92 -14.79 -8.69
C GLY A 42 22.69 -15.29 -7.26
N VAL A 43 22.19 -16.54 -7.15
CA VAL A 43 22.42 -17.51 -6.05
C VAL A 43 21.68 -17.33 -4.71
N LEU A 44 20.64 -18.15 -4.55
CA LEU A 44 19.96 -18.52 -3.31
C LEU A 44 20.77 -19.55 -2.49
N SER A 45 20.85 -19.38 -1.17
CA SER A 45 21.09 -20.50 -0.22
C SER A 45 20.71 -20.15 1.23
N SER A 46 19.65 -20.80 1.71
CA SER A 46 19.38 -21.28 3.08
C SER A 46 19.57 -20.35 4.30
N VAL A 47 18.48 -19.98 4.98
CA VAL A 47 18.50 -19.71 6.42
C VAL A 47 17.25 -20.32 7.08
N THR A 48 17.51 -21.24 8.03
CA THR A 48 16.53 -21.88 8.91
C THR A 48 16.03 -20.92 9.99
N ALA A 49 14.80 -21.18 10.44
CA ALA A 49 14.07 -20.42 11.45
C ALA A 49 14.79 -20.28 12.81
N GLU A 50 15.55 -19.19 13.02
CA GLU A 50 15.86 -18.69 14.37
C GLU A 50 16.43 -17.26 14.36
N THR A 51 15.63 -16.23 14.02
CA THR A 51 15.92 -14.83 14.42
C THR A 51 14.63 -14.00 14.49
N LEU A 52 13.81 -14.24 15.52
CA LEU A 52 12.59 -13.46 15.83
C LEU A 52 12.84 -12.37 16.88
N ARG A 53 13.97 -11.67 16.85
CA ARG A 53 14.23 -10.55 17.79
C ARG A 53 15.04 -9.42 17.16
N GLY A 54 14.36 -8.61 16.35
CA GLY A 54 14.80 -7.27 15.97
C GLY A 54 13.57 -6.36 15.99
N VAL A 55 13.17 -5.88 17.17
CA VAL A 55 11.94 -5.11 17.36
C VAL A 55 12.17 -3.66 16.92
N GLY A 56 11.88 -3.37 15.65
CA GLY A 56 11.24 -2.11 15.28
C GLY A 56 9.87 -2.05 15.96
N LYS A 57 9.46 -0.87 16.40
CA LYS A 57 8.31 -0.71 17.30
C LYS A 57 7.03 -0.87 16.47
N GLN A 58 6.52 -2.10 16.38
CA GLN A 58 5.29 -2.44 15.66
C GLN A 58 4.19 -1.40 15.98
N PRO A 59 3.57 -0.76 14.97
CA PRO A 59 2.46 0.14 15.22
C PRO A 59 1.34 -0.60 15.97
N ALA A 60 0.54 0.14 16.72
CA ALA A 60 -0.54 -0.38 17.56
C ALA A 60 -1.70 -0.94 16.70
N GLY A 61 -1.49 -2.09 16.07
CA GLY A 61 -2.54 -2.90 15.46
C GLY A 61 -2.44 -4.36 15.93
N PRO A 62 -3.29 -5.25 15.40
CA PRO A 62 -3.42 -6.59 15.96
C PRO A 62 -2.12 -7.35 15.78
N GLN A 63 -1.81 -8.16 16.79
CA GLN A 63 -0.75 -9.15 16.69
C GLN A 63 -1.14 -10.22 15.66
N PRO A 64 -0.17 -10.92 15.05
CA PRO A 64 -0.45 -12.07 14.21
C PRO A 64 -1.44 -13.03 14.89
N ASN A 65 -2.53 -13.37 14.19
CA ASN A 65 -3.54 -14.28 14.73
C ASN A 65 -3.13 -15.73 14.40
N PRO A 66 -2.64 -16.53 15.37
CA PRO A 66 -2.19 -17.89 15.09
C PRO A 66 -3.32 -18.84 14.64
N ASN A 67 -4.58 -18.42 14.78
CA ASN A 67 -5.74 -19.22 14.37
C ASN A 67 -6.10 -19.01 12.89
N ARG A 68 -5.54 -18.00 12.22
CA ARG A 68 -5.83 -17.66 10.82
C ARG A 68 -4.63 -18.01 9.95
N LEU A 69 -4.82 -18.94 9.02
CA LEU A 69 -3.75 -19.45 8.17
C LEU A 69 -4.03 -19.14 6.70
N ILE A 70 -2.98 -18.81 5.96
CA ILE A 70 -2.96 -18.87 4.50
C ILE A 70 -2.44 -20.23 4.07
N VAL A 71 -3.18 -20.90 3.19
CA VAL A 71 -2.80 -22.13 2.52
C VAL A 71 -2.70 -21.83 1.04
N THR A 72 -1.55 -22.10 0.43
CA THR A 72 -1.37 -21.95 -1.02
C THR A 72 -1.30 -23.32 -1.70
N THR A 73 -1.92 -23.42 -2.88
CA THR A 73 -1.94 -24.63 -3.71
C THR A 73 -1.79 -24.25 -5.18
N ASP A 74 -1.54 -25.22 -6.07
CA ASP A 74 -1.62 -24.99 -7.52
C ASP A 74 -3.04 -24.53 -7.93
N ALA A 75 -3.16 -23.61 -8.89
CA ALA A 75 -4.43 -23.02 -9.33
C ALA A 75 -5.45 -24.00 -9.94
N SER A 76 -5.11 -25.28 -10.13
CA SER A 76 -5.98 -26.23 -10.82
C SER A 76 -6.39 -27.44 -9.98
N GLY A 77 -7.69 -27.54 -9.68
CA GLY A 77 -8.40 -28.80 -9.45
C GLY A 77 -8.17 -29.48 -8.07
N PRO A 78 -7.67 -30.72 -8.01
CA PRO A 78 -7.73 -31.55 -6.81
C PRO A 78 -7.03 -30.98 -5.58
N ALA A 79 -5.97 -30.19 -5.75
CA ALA A 79 -5.16 -29.70 -4.63
C ALA A 79 -5.92 -28.70 -3.74
N SER A 80 -6.58 -27.69 -4.34
CA SER A 80 -7.43 -26.75 -3.59
C SER A 80 -8.64 -27.45 -2.97
N ALA A 81 -9.27 -28.40 -3.67
CA ALA A 81 -10.36 -29.18 -3.09
C ALA A 81 -9.89 -30.04 -1.89
N GLN A 82 -8.69 -30.62 -1.97
CA GLN A 82 -8.07 -31.34 -0.87
C GLN A 82 -7.70 -30.43 0.30
N ALA A 83 -7.20 -29.22 0.03
CA ALA A 83 -6.90 -28.23 1.04
C ALA A 83 -8.15 -27.84 1.84
N GLU A 84 -9.26 -27.55 1.14
CA GLU A 84 -10.56 -27.27 1.75
C GLU A 84 -11.05 -28.42 2.61
N GLN A 85 -11.09 -29.62 2.03
CA GLN A 85 -11.60 -30.79 2.73
C GLN A 85 -10.76 -31.11 3.97
N SER A 86 -9.43 -31.00 3.85
CA SER A 86 -8.51 -31.18 4.96
C SER A 86 -8.72 -30.12 6.05
N ALA A 87 -8.98 -28.87 5.66
CA ALA A 87 -9.25 -27.78 6.61
C ALA A 87 -10.54 -28.03 7.39
N VAL A 88 -11.63 -28.37 6.68
CA VAL A 88 -12.94 -28.66 7.29
C VAL A 88 -12.86 -29.87 8.22
N ILE A 89 -12.17 -30.95 7.83
CA ILE A 89 -11.97 -32.14 8.69
C ILE A 89 -11.20 -31.77 9.96
N ALA A 90 -10.22 -30.87 9.87
CA ALA A 90 -9.47 -30.36 11.01
C ALA A 90 -10.26 -29.35 11.88
N GLY A 91 -11.53 -29.05 11.54
CA GLY A 91 -12.38 -28.11 12.25
C GLY A 91 -12.16 -26.64 11.85
N GLY A 92 -11.45 -26.38 10.75
CA GLY A 92 -11.27 -25.06 10.17
C GLY A 92 -12.47 -24.63 9.31
N ARG A 93 -12.64 -23.31 9.19
CA ARG A 93 -13.60 -22.66 8.29
C ARG A 93 -12.83 -21.88 7.24
N VAL A 94 -13.10 -22.13 5.97
CA VAL A 94 -12.56 -21.28 4.89
C VAL A 94 -13.27 -19.93 4.94
N ASP A 95 -12.49 -18.89 5.16
CA ASP A 95 -12.96 -17.50 5.28
C ASP A 95 -12.88 -16.76 3.94
N MET A 96 -11.83 -17.04 3.16
CA MET A 96 -11.59 -16.43 1.85
C MET A 96 -10.90 -17.44 0.92
N ARG A 97 -11.23 -17.38 -0.38
CA ARG A 97 -10.51 -18.10 -1.44
C ARG A 97 -10.45 -17.23 -2.68
N PHE A 98 -9.27 -17.15 -3.28
CA PHE A 98 -9.06 -16.52 -4.59
C PHE A 98 -7.87 -17.18 -5.30
N THR A 99 -7.75 -16.93 -6.59
CA THR A 99 -6.60 -17.36 -7.39
C THR A 99 -5.68 -16.17 -7.56
N SER A 100 -4.37 -16.39 -7.50
CA SER A 100 -3.30 -15.42 -7.70
C SER A 100 -2.37 -16.00 -8.78
N GLY A 101 -2.63 -15.66 -10.04
CA GLY A 101 -2.00 -16.29 -11.21
C GLY A 101 -2.21 -17.80 -11.26
N SER A 102 -1.13 -18.58 -11.12
CA SER A 102 -1.17 -20.06 -11.10
C SER A 102 -1.25 -20.67 -9.69
N THR A 103 -1.55 -19.87 -8.66
CA THR A 103 -1.66 -20.31 -7.27
C THR A 103 -3.05 -20.03 -6.70
N THR A 104 -3.72 -21.01 -6.10
CA THR A 104 -4.91 -20.76 -5.28
C THR A 104 -4.48 -20.41 -3.86
N ILE A 105 -5.05 -19.34 -3.31
CA ILE A 105 -4.86 -18.88 -1.94
C ILE A 105 -6.16 -19.12 -1.17
N GLU A 106 -6.07 -19.88 -0.09
CA GLU A 106 -7.17 -20.16 0.83
C GLU A 106 -6.83 -19.63 2.22
N VAL A 107 -7.74 -18.85 2.79
CA VAL A 107 -7.63 -18.37 4.16
C VAL A 107 -8.53 -19.19 5.04
N VAL A 108 -7.96 -19.83 6.05
CA VAL A 108 -8.67 -20.76 6.92
C VAL A 108 -8.57 -20.26 8.36
N GLU A 109 -9.72 -20.11 9.00
CA GLU A 109 -9.82 -19.81 10.42
C GLU A 109 -10.11 -21.07 11.24
N PHE A 110 -9.37 -21.24 12.32
CA PHE A 110 -9.51 -22.34 13.26
C PHE A 110 -10.10 -21.87 14.60
N PRO A 111 -10.77 -22.76 15.35
CA PRO A 111 -11.35 -22.41 16.64
C PRO A 111 -10.32 -21.98 17.68
N ASP A 112 -9.09 -22.51 17.59
CA ASP A 112 -8.01 -22.24 18.51
C ASP A 112 -6.63 -22.48 17.86
N SER A 113 -5.59 -21.94 18.50
CA SER A 113 -4.22 -21.97 17.98
C SER A 113 -3.59 -23.35 17.98
N SER A 114 -4.07 -24.27 18.84
CA SER A 114 -3.58 -25.64 18.89
C SER A 114 -4.09 -26.45 17.70
N THR A 115 -5.35 -26.26 17.33
CA THR A 115 -5.98 -26.84 16.14
C THR A 115 -5.31 -26.29 14.87
N ALA A 116 -5.10 -24.96 14.79
CA ALA A 116 -4.40 -24.34 13.68
C ALA A 116 -2.96 -24.88 13.54
N ALA A 117 -2.22 -25.01 14.64
CA ALA A 117 -0.86 -25.55 14.61
C ALA A 117 -0.81 -27.01 14.15
N ALA A 118 -1.78 -27.84 14.58
CA ALA A 118 -1.89 -29.23 14.13
C ALA A 118 -2.22 -29.34 12.63
N TYR A 119 -3.15 -28.51 12.15
CA TYR A 119 -3.45 -28.42 10.71
C TYR A 119 -2.22 -27.95 9.93
N ARG A 120 -1.55 -26.87 10.36
CA ARG A 120 -0.34 -26.37 9.71
C ARG A 120 0.76 -27.44 9.62
N TYR A 121 0.94 -28.21 10.68
CA TYR A 121 1.90 -29.32 10.71
C TYR A 121 1.56 -30.42 9.69
N THR A 122 0.29 -30.79 9.58
CA THR A 122 -0.15 -31.89 8.68
C THR A 122 -0.24 -31.43 7.23
N ALA A 123 -0.91 -30.30 6.97
CA ALA A 123 -1.05 -29.69 5.65
C ALA A 123 0.31 -29.33 5.04
N GLY A 124 1.24 -28.77 5.84
CA GLY A 124 2.60 -28.44 5.37
C GLY A 124 3.48 -29.65 5.01
N ARG A 125 3.03 -30.89 5.27
CA ARG A 125 3.68 -32.14 4.82
C ARG A 125 2.93 -32.85 3.70
N SER A 126 1.81 -32.29 3.28
CA SER A 126 1.05 -32.84 2.16
C SER A 126 1.76 -32.59 0.84
N SER A 127 1.43 -33.38 -0.18
CA SER A 127 1.90 -33.13 -1.54
C SER A 127 1.10 -32.06 -2.29
N TRP A 128 -0.03 -31.60 -1.72
CA TRP A 128 -0.92 -30.64 -2.36
C TRP A 128 -0.69 -29.19 -1.91
N ALA A 129 -0.12 -28.98 -0.71
CA ALA A 129 0.18 -27.63 -0.22
C ALA A 129 1.53 -27.14 -0.74
N ARG A 130 1.56 -25.90 -1.25
CA ARG A 130 2.80 -25.18 -1.54
C ARG A 130 3.34 -24.50 -0.29
N THR A 131 2.50 -23.73 0.41
CA THR A 131 2.82 -23.09 1.69
C THR A 131 1.65 -23.16 2.66
N VAL A 132 1.95 -23.18 3.95
CA VAL A 132 0.97 -23.03 5.04
C VAL A 132 1.56 -22.10 6.11
N GLU A 133 1.03 -20.88 6.16
CA GLU A 133 1.60 -19.77 6.92
C GLU A 133 0.52 -19.09 7.75
N VAL A 134 0.91 -18.39 8.82
CA VAL A 134 -0.03 -17.51 9.54
C VAL A 134 -0.33 -16.31 8.64
N ASP A 135 -1.59 -15.91 8.55
CA ASP A 135 -1.99 -14.69 7.83
C ASP A 135 -1.53 -13.46 8.63
N LEU A 136 -0.51 -12.77 8.13
CA LEU A 136 0.14 -11.69 8.87
C LEU A 136 -0.58 -10.36 8.62
N PRO A 137 -0.63 -9.47 9.62
CA PRO A 137 -1.13 -8.12 9.41
C PRO A 137 -0.12 -7.29 8.59
N ARG A 138 -0.67 -6.41 7.76
CA ARG A 138 -0.03 -5.29 7.10
C ARG A 138 -0.68 -4.02 7.62
N TYR A 139 0.11 -2.99 7.84
CA TYR A 139 -0.33 -1.75 8.46
C TYR A 139 -0.34 -0.65 7.41
N SER A 140 -1.41 0.16 7.42
CA SER A 140 -1.35 1.47 6.77
C SER A 140 -0.23 2.23 7.46
N ILE A 141 0.62 2.87 6.67
CA ILE A 141 1.66 3.72 7.23
C ILE A 141 0.98 5.02 7.67
N PRO A 142 0.83 5.27 8.99
CA PRO A 142 -0.12 6.28 9.45
C PRO A 142 0.32 7.69 9.06
N ALA A 143 -0.69 8.52 8.90
CA ALA A 143 -0.58 9.92 8.56
C ALA A 143 -1.27 10.72 9.66
N ASP A 144 -0.53 11.45 10.49
CA ASP A 144 -1.17 12.45 11.34
C ASP A 144 -1.54 13.67 10.46
N PRO A 145 -2.83 14.02 10.33
CA PRO A 145 -3.20 15.24 9.64
C PRO A 145 -2.67 16.45 10.40
N SER A 146 -2.09 17.42 9.67
CA SER A 146 -1.77 18.74 10.20
C SER A 146 -2.99 19.35 10.94
N PRO A 147 -2.81 20.20 11.96
CA PRO A 147 -3.90 20.95 12.59
C PRO A 147 -4.77 21.75 11.60
N ASP A 148 -4.25 21.98 10.40
CA ASP A 148 -4.90 22.69 9.29
C ASP A 148 -5.57 21.77 8.26
N ALA A 149 -5.67 20.46 8.53
CA ALA A 149 -6.34 19.51 7.65
C ALA A 149 -7.81 19.91 7.44
N GLY A 150 -8.25 19.88 6.18
CA GLY A 150 -9.61 20.25 5.80
C GLY A 150 -9.80 21.69 5.37
N ARG A 151 -8.72 22.45 5.15
CA ARG A 151 -8.81 23.79 4.54
C ARG A 151 -9.19 23.69 3.06
N ARG A 152 -9.97 24.67 2.61
CA ARG A 152 -10.31 24.85 1.19
C ARG A 152 -9.27 25.73 0.53
N GLN A 153 -8.48 25.16 -0.39
CA GLN A 153 -7.59 25.93 -1.25
C GLN A 153 -8.37 26.40 -2.48
N LEU A 154 -8.60 27.72 -2.56
CA LEU A 154 -9.37 28.36 -3.65
C LEU A 154 -8.55 28.60 -4.91
N ALA A 155 -7.27 28.26 -4.87
CA ALA A 155 -6.32 28.37 -5.96
C ALA A 155 -5.49 27.09 -5.98
N GLU A 156 -5.16 26.61 -7.17
CA GLU A 156 -4.25 25.49 -7.37
C GLU A 156 -2.86 25.83 -6.80
N SER A 157 -2.26 24.86 -6.13
CA SER A 157 -0.87 24.93 -5.66
C SER A 157 -0.07 23.73 -6.17
N THR A 158 1.25 23.91 -6.32
CA THR A 158 2.16 22.80 -6.61
C THR A 158 2.88 22.43 -5.33
N PRO A 159 2.55 21.26 -4.72
CA PRO A 159 3.26 20.78 -3.54
C PRO A 159 4.75 20.70 -3.81
N TRP A 160 5.57 21.01 -2.79
CA TRP A 160 7.02 21.09 -2.95
C TRP A 160 7.61 19.76 -3.46
N GLY A 161 7.06 18.63 -3.00
CA GLY A 161 7.48 17.30 -3.42
C GLY A 161 7.25 17.05 -4.91
N ILE A 162 6.13 17.53 -5.45
CA ILE A 162 5.81 17.42 -6.87
C ILE A 162 6.82 18.23 -7.68
N ARG A 163 7.10 19.48 -7.28
CA ARG A 163 8.12 20.30 -7.94
C ARG A 163 9.48 19.62 -7.94
N LYS A 164 9.90 19.06 -6.80
CA LYS A 164 11.19 18.37 -6.64
C LYS A 164 11.38 17.20 -7.59
N VAL A 165 10.34 16.40 -7.82
CA VAL A 165 10.39 15.27 -8.77
C VAL A 165 10.67 15.75 -10.21
N TYR A 166 10.21 16.96 -10.57
CA TYR A 166 10.43 17.54 -11.90
C TYR A 166 11.65 18.46 -12.01
N GLU A 167 12.23 18.93 -10.90
CA GLU A 167 13.41 19.81 -10.89
C GLU A 167 14.63 19.20 -11.61
N GLY A 168 14.74 17.86 -11.68
CA GLY A 168 15.78 17.16 -12.43
C GLY A 168 15.66 17.23 -13.97
N GLN A 169 14.54 17.74 -14.51
CA GLN A 169 14.27 17.84 -15.96
C GLN A 169 14.82 19.13 -16.59
N GLY A 170 15.48 19.98 -15.81
CA GLY A 170 16.07 21.27 -16.24
C GLY A 170 15.40 22.46 -15.55
N GLU A 171 16.20 23.45 -15.14
CA GLU A 171 15.70 24.65 -14.44
C GLU A 171 14.58 25.34 -15.24
N GLY A 172 13.42 25.55 -14.60
CA GLY A 172 12.30 26.32 -15.16
C GLY A 172 11.23 25.52 -15.93
N GLN A 173 11.33 24.20 -16.03
CA GLN A 173 10.37 23.37 -16.80
C GLN A 173 9.00 23.17 -16.11
N GLY A 174 8.85 23.51 -14.82
CA GLY A 174 7.58 23.35 -14.10
C GLY A 174 7.12 21.89 -14.01
N VAL A 175 5.95 21.66 -13.42
CA VAL A 175 5.26 20.36 -13.54
C VAL A 175 4.68 20.30 -14.95
N PRO A 176 4.97 19.26 -15.76
CA PRO A 176 4.37 19.13 -17.07
C PRO A 176 2.84 19.09 -16.96
N ASP A 177 2.14 19.74 -17.90
CA ASP A 177 0.69 19.60 -17.96
C ASP A 177 0.28 18.17 -18.38
N ALA A 178 -1.02 17.86 -18.26
CA ALA A 178 -1.53 16.52 -18.57
C ALA A 178 -1.20 16.03 -20.01
N SER A 179 -0.92 16.94 -20.96
CA SER A 179 -0.57 16.60 -22.34
C SER A 179 0.84 16.04 -22.52
N TYR A 180 1.71 16.19 -21.51
CA TYR A 180 3.03 15.55 -21.45
C TYR A 180 2.94 14.02 -21.44
N PHE A 181 1.85 13.47 -20.88
CA PHE A 181 1.61 12.04 -20.82
C PHE A 181 0.68 11.64 -21.96
N PRO A 182 1.20 11.19 -23.13
CA PRO A 182 0.36 10.89 -24.27
C PRO A 182 -0.65 9.80 -23.93
N SER A 183 -1.91 9.99 -24.34
CA SER A 183 -3.01 9.02 -24.15
C SER A 183 -2.75 7.66 -24.80
N GLU A 184 -1.75 7.59 -25.68
CA GLU A 184 -1.29 6.39 -26.37
C GLU A 184 -0.37 5.52 -25.49
N VAL A 185 0.13 6.07 -24.37
CA VAL A 185 0.95 5.36 -23.38
C VAL A 185 0.19 5.33 -22.05
N THR A 186 -0.81 4.48 -21.97
CA THR A 186 -1.49 4.19 -20.70
C THR A 186 -0.50 3.45 -19.80
N HIS A 187 -0.20 4.03 -18.64
CA HIS A 187 0.42 3.30 -17.52
C HIS A 187 -0.65 3.14 -16.45
N PRO A 188 -1.57 2.16 -16.56
CA PRO A 188 -2.64 2.01 -15.57
C PRO A 188 -2.07 1.84 -14.17
N VAL A 189 -2.52 2.68 -13.24
CA VAL A 189 -2.01 2.75 -11.87
C VAL A 189 -3.09 2.23 -10.95
N CYS A 190 -2.78 1.23 -10.15
CA CYS A 190 -3.65 0.77 -9.07
C CYS A 190 -3.07 1.16 -7.71
N ILE A 191 -3.88 1.80 -6.86
CA ILE A 191 -3.51 2.16 -5.48
C ILE A 191 -4.26 1.24 -4.53
N ILE A 192 -3.52 0.51 -3.70
CA ILE A 192 -4.07 -0.34 -2.64
C ILE A 192 -3.96 0.41 -1.31
N ASP A 193 -5.08 0.95 -0.81
CA ASP A 193 -5.08 1.80 0.40
C ASP A 193 -6.45 1.80 1.12
N SER A 194 -6.76 2.85 1.85
CA SER A 194 -7.97 3.05 2.66
C SER A 194 -9.18 3.53 1.87
N GLY A 195 -9.04 3.73 0.57
CA GLY A 195 -10.11 4.07 -0.35
C GLY A 195 -9.92 5.43 -1.01
N TYR A 196 -11.01 5.98 -1.52
CA TYR A 196 -10.99 7.18 -2.36
C TYR A 196 -12.23 8.04 -2.15
N ALA A 197 -12.04 9.35 -2.04
CA ALA A 197 -13.14 10.31 -2.00
C ALA A 197 -13.66 10.58 -3.43
N ILE A 198 -14.61 9.76 -3.89
CA ILE A 198 -15.16 9.80 -5.26
C ILE A 198 -15.72 11.18 -5.67
N THR A 199 -16.18 11.98 -4.72
CA THR A 199 -16.73 13.32 -4.98
C THR A 199 -15.73 14.45 -4.76
N HIS A 200 -14.43 14.14 -4.60
CA HIS A 200 -13.42 15.17 -4.42
C HIS A 200 -13.20 15.91 -5.75
N PRO A 201 -13.34 17.24 -5.78
CA PRO A 201 -13.37 18.01 -7.04
C PRO A 201 -12.01 18.06 -7.76
N ASP A 202 -10.93 17.81 -7.01
CA ASP A 202 -9.56 17.84 -7.50
C ASP A 202 -9.00 16.45 -7.88
N LEU A 203 -9.87 15.43 -7.95
CA LEU A 203 -9.51 14.05 -8.25
C LEU A 203 -10.26 13.55 -9.48
N PRO A 204 -9.69 12.59 -10.25
CA PRO A 204 -10.37 11.92 -11.35
C PRO A 204 -11.77 11.38 -10.97
N ASP A 205 -12.63 11.19 -11.97
CA ASP A 205 -14.03 10.83 -11.71
C ASP A 205 -14.20 9.39 -11.17
N ALA A 206 -15.45 9.02 -10.91
CA ALA A 206 -15.82 7.74 -10.30
C ALA A 206 -15.37 6.48 -11.07
N THR A 207 -14.93 6.60 -12.32
CA THR A 207 -14.34 5.45 -13.05
C THR A 207 -13.04 4.97 -12.41
N ALA A 208 -12.36 5.82 -11.63
CA ALA A 208 -11.15 5.45 -10.90
C ALA A 208 -11.38 4.56 -9.67
N ALA A 209 -12.63 4.40 -9.24
CA ALA A 209 -13.01 3.55 -8.14
C ALA A 209 -14.31 2.83 -8.52
N ASP A 210 -14.19 1.64 -9.13
CA ASP A 210 -15.37 0.92 -9.61
C ASP A 210 -16.35 0.64 -8.42
N PRO A 211 -17.58 1.19 -8.46
CA PRO A 211 -18.57 1.01 -7.39
C PRO A 211 -19.00 -0.46 -7.18
N SER A 212 -18.68 -1.35 -8.13
CA SER A 212 -18.94 -2.79 -8.07
C SER A 212 -17.86 -3.60 -7.33
N GLN A 213 -16.73 -2.98 -7.00
CA GLN A 213 -15.57 -3.58 -6.34
C GLN A 213 -15.86 -3.96 -4.88
N ALA A 214 -16.87 -4.76 -4.55
CA ALA A 214 -16.82 -5.45 -3.26
C ALA A 214 -15.42 -6.07 -3.13
N ASN A 215 -14.64 -5.71 -2.10
CA ASN A 215 -13.35 -6.36 -1.81
C ASN A 215 -13.52 -7.87 -2.08
N PRO A 216 -12.53 -8.59 -2.61
CA PRO A 216 -12.58 -10.06 -2.76
C PRO A 216 -13.26 -10.84 -1.61
N ALA A 217 -13.29 -10.32 -0.36
CA ALA A 217 -14.06 -10.84 0.78
C ALA A 217 -15.60 -10.56 0.80
N GLY A 218 -16.14 -9.72 -0.08
CA GLY A 218 -17.55 -9.33 -0.20
C GLY A 218 -18.07 -8.29 0.81
N ARG A 219 -17.21 -7.56 1.55
CA ARG A 219 -17.61 -6.88 2.82
C ARG A 219 -17.52 -5.34 2.88
N PHE A 220 -17.11 -4.66 1.81
CA PHE A 220 -16.82 -3.22 1.87
C PHE A 220 -17.79 -2.42 0.98
N TYR A 221 -18.45 -1.41 1.56
CA TYR A 221 -19.29 -0.44 0.84
C TYR A 221 -18.40 0.66 0.26
N PHE A 222 -18.51 0.88 -1.05
CA PHE A 222 -17.70 1.86 -1.79
C PHE A 222 -18.32 3.26 -1.79
N GLY A 223 -17.44 4.27 -1.89
CA GLY A 223 -17.82 5.68 -2.09
C GLY A 223 -17.34 6.68 -1.05
N ALA A 224 -16.64 6.26 0.01
CA ALA A 224 -16.03 7.17 0.96
C ALA A 224 -14.71 6.60 1.52
N ASP A 225 -13.65 7.41 1.47
CA ASP A 225 -12.46 7.18 2.27
C ASP A 225 -12.69 7.74 3.67
N ILE A 226 -12.95 6.86 4.64
CA ILE A 226 -13.16 7.24 6.04
C ILE A 226 -11.85 7.48 6.80
N CYS A 227 -10.71 7.11 6.21
CA CYS A 227 -9.38 7.23 6.82
C CYS A 227 -8.56 8.37 6.21
N ALA A 228 -8.99 8.89 5.06
CA ALA A 228 -8.39 9.97 4.27
C ALA A 228 -6.99 9.71 3.68
N HIS A 229 -6.28 8.68 4.16
CA HIS A 229 -4.93 8.33 3.70
C HIS A 229 -4.91 7.95 2.21
N GLY A 230 -5.87 7.15 1.76
CA GLY A 230 -5.93 6.70 0.36
C GLY A 230 -6.26 7.85 -0.58
N THR A 231 -7.11 8.77 -0.14
CA THR A 231 -7.39 10.03 -0.87
C THR A 231 -6.15 10.91 -0.96
N HIS A 232 -5.35 11.00 0.10
CA HIS A 232 -4.09 11.78 0.09
C HIS A 232 -3.04 11.15 -0.83
N VAL A 233 -2.87 9.84 -0.78
CA VAL A 233 -2.01 9.09 -1.71
C VAL A 233 -2.48 9.27 -3.15
N ALA A 234 -3.80 9.16 -3.40
CA ALA A 234 -4.36 9.32 -4.74
C ALA A 234 -4.16 10.74 -5.28
N GLY A 235 -4.31 11.80 -4.49
CA GLY A 235 -4.02 13.16 -4.95
C GLY A 235 -2.55 13.41 -5.26
N THR A 236 -1.66 12.78 -4.50
CA THR A 236 -0.21 12.92 -4.72
C THR A 236 0.16 12.35 -6.09
N ILE A 237 -0.51 11.27 -6.50
CA ILE A 237 -0.30 10.64 -7.80
C ILE A 237 -1.11 11.35 -8.88
N ALA A 238 -2.39 11.61 -8.68
CA ALA A 238 -3.35 11.83 -9.76
C ALA A 238 -4.23 13.07 -9.61
N ALA A 239 -3.98 13.97 -8.65
CA ALA A 239 -4.74 15.21 -8.56
C ALA A 239 -4.71 15.99 -9.89
N ILE A 240 -5.86 16.57 -10.24
CA ILE A 240 -6.08 17.18 -11.56
C ILE A 240 -5.28 18.47 -11.66
N GLY A 241 -4.33 18.53 -12.58
CA GLY A 241 -3.57 19.74 -12.87
C GLY A 241 -4.33 20.72 -13.77
N GLY A 242 -4.19 22.02 -13.52
CA GLY A 242 -4.68 23.10 -14.37
C GLY A 242 -6.18 23.40 -14.23
N ASN A 243 -6.86 22.88 -13.20
CA ASN A 243 -8.26 23.16 -12.90
C ASN A 243 -8.46 24.45 -12.06
N GLY A 244 -7.37 25.02 -11.52
CA GLY A 244 -7.39 26.24 -10.73
C GLY A 244 -7.80 26.07 -9.26
N GLU A 245 -7.89 24.85 -8.73
CA GLU A 245 -8.14 24.58 -7.31
C GLU A 245 -7.21 23.46 -6.78
N GLY A 246 -7.16 23.27 -5.45
CA GLY A 246 -6.43 22.15 -4.85
C GLY A 246 -4.94 22.06 -5.17
N VAL A 247 -4.47 20.87 -5.54
CA VAL A 247 -3.07 20.53 -5.83
C VAL A 247 -2.92 19.86 -7.19
N VAL A 248 -1.68 19.78 -7.68
CA VAL A 248 -1.34 18.97 -8.87
C VAL A 248 -0.62 17.68 -8.47
N GLY A 249 -1.04 16.54 -9.04
CA GLY A 249 -0.39 15.25 -8.86
C GLY A 249 0.88 15.08 -9.71
N VAL A 250 1.64 14.01 -9.46
CA VAL A 250 2.80 13.65 -10.32
C VAL A 250 2.35 13.16 -11.69
N TYR A 251 1.20 12.53 -11.80
CA TYR A 251 0.58 12.12 -13.06
C TYR A 251 -0.80 12.77 -13.12
N PRO A 252 -0.87 14.08 -13.44
CA PRO A 252 -2.08 14.86 -13.28
C PRO A 252 -3.27 14.21 -13.99
N GLY A 253 -4.31 13.89 -13.24
CA GLY A 253 -5.54 13.30 -13.76
C GLY A 253 -5.48 11.83 -14.17
N ALA A 254 -4.32 11.14 -14.04
CA ALA A 254 -4.06 9.73 -14.38
C ALA A 254 -5.26 8.98 -15.04
N PRO A 255 -5.30 8.86 -16.39
CA PRO A 255 -6.50 8.45 -17.14
C PRO A 255 -7.00 7.04 -16.81
N ASP A 256 -6.12 6.16 -16.33
CA ASP A 256 -6.43 4.78 -15.93
C ASP A 256 -5.98 4.53 -14.48
N LEU A 257 -6.46 5.37 -13.56
CA LEU A 257 -6.29 5.18 -12.13
C LEU A 257 -7.31 4.17 -11.61
N GLU A 258 -6.90 3.27 -10.72
CA GLU A 258 -7.77 2.38 -9.98
C GLU A 258 -7.44 2.44 -8.49
N ILE A 259 -8.45 2.40 -7.62
CA ILE A 259 -8.26 2.36 -6.17
C ILE A 259 -8.88 1.10 -5.58
N VAL A 260 -8.08 0.25 -4.95
CA VAL A 260 -8.55 -0.92 -4.20
C VAL A 260 -8.49 -0.64 -2.71
N LYS A 261 -9.67 -0.63 -2.08
CA LYS A 261 -9.81 -0.36 -0.64
C LYS A 261 -9.54 -1.62 0.20
N VAL A 262 -8.50 -1.57 1.04
CA VAL A 262 -8.11 -2.61 1.99
C VAL A 262 -8.18 -2.16 3.46
N PHE A 263 -8.16 -0.86 3.75
CA PHE A 263 -8.31 -0.33 5.12
C PHE A 263 -9.66 0.36 5.36
N GLY A 264 -10.08 0.41 6.63
CA GLY A 264 -11.26 1.13 7.07
C GLY A 264 -12.57 0.51 6.57
N ALA A 265 -12.83 -0.75 6.97
CA ALA A 265 -14.08 -1.43 6.64
C ALA A 265 -15.31 -0.64 7.10
N SER A 266 -16.42 -0.82 6.40
CA SER A 266 -17.72 -0.20 6.69
C SER A 266 -18.67 -1.15 7.45
N ASP A 267 -18.24 -2.38 7.69
CA ASP A 267 -18.92 -3.36 8.52
C ASP A 267 -18.82 -2.91 9.97
N LEU A 268 -19.81 -2.15 10.46
CA LEU A 268 -19.90 -1.62 11.84
C LEU A 268 -19.85 -2.69 12.96
N THR A 269 -19.56 -3.96 12.65
CA THR A 269 -19.64 -5.10 13.58
C THR A 269 -18.33 -5.87 13.79
N SER A 270 -17.24 -5.56 13.07
CA SER A 270 -15.95 -6.24 13.23
C SER A 270 -14.80 -5.32 13.67
N ASP A 271 -13.81 -5.91 14.37
CA ASP A 271 -12.51 -5.30 14.71
C ASP A 271 -11.67 -4.95 13.45
N GLU A 272 -12.15 -5.32 12.26
CA GLU A 272 -11.57 -5.03 10.94
C GLU A 272 -11.96 -3.63 10.40
N ASN A 273 -12.75 -2.84 11.14
CA ASN A 273 -13.00 -1.41 10.89
C ASN A 273 -11.79 -0.49 11.12
N SER A 274 -10.58 -1.04 11.12
CA SER A 274 -9.38 -0.27 11.41
C SER A 274 -8.87 0.45 10.15
N CYS A 275 -8.59 1.74 10.28
CA CYS A 275 -7.79 2.47 9.31
C CYS A 275 -6.31 2.05 9.31
N ASN A 276 -5.89 1.21 10.26
CA ASN A 276 -4.48 1.01 10.54
C ASN A 276 -3.93 -0.30 9.99
N TRP A 277 -4.76 -1.28 9.65
CA TRP A 277 -4.26 -2.59 9.25
C TRP A 277 -5.26 -3.42 8.42
N ALA A 278 -4.71 -4.38 7.67
CA ALA A 278 -5.43 -5.41 6.94
C ALA A 278 -4.59 -6.70 6.92
N TYR A 279 -5.20 -7.85 6.65
CA TYR A 279 -4.45 -9.10 6.48
C TYR A 279 -3.68 -9.14 5.16
N SER A 280 -2.52 -9.81 5.15
CA SER A 280 -1.74 -10.09 3.93
C SER A 280 -2.57 -10.78 2.86
N SER A 281 -3.49 -11.67 3.24
CA SER A 281 -4.44 -12.26 2.29
C SER A 281 -5.29 -11.23 1.57
N THR A 282 -5.80 -10.22 2.29
CA THR A 282 -6.54 -9.08 1.72
C THR A 282 -5.65 -8.27 0.78
N ILE A 283 -4.39 -8.02 1.15
CA ILE A 283 -3.43 -7.30 0.28
C ILE A 283 -3.16 -8.10 -1.00
N LEU A 284 -2.94 -9.41 -0.92
CA LEU A 284 -2.71 -10.26 -2.09
C LEU A 284 -3.92 -10.37 -3.00
N ALA A 285 -5.13 -10.37 -2.44
CA ALA A 285 -6.36 -10.37 -3.22
C ALA A 285 -6.56 -9.02 -3.92
N ALA A 286 -6.20 -7.91 -3.27
CA ALA A 286 -6.17 -6.59 -3.89
C ALA A 286 -5.12 -6.48 -5.02
N VAL A 287 -3.93 -7.06 -4.83
CA VAL A 287 -2.92 -7.15 -5.89
C VAL A 287 -3.44 -7.91 -7.10
N GLN A 288 -4.06 -9.09 -6.90
CA GLN A 288 -4.66 -9.84 -8.00
C GLN A 288 -5.73 -9.00 -8.71
N HIS A 289 -6.59 -8.30 -7.97
CA HIS A 289 -7.60 -7.43 -8.55
C HIS A 289 -6.98 -6.34 -9.44
N CYS A 290 -5.96 -5.63 -8.96
CA CYS A 290 -5.22 -4.65 -9.75
C CYS A 290 -4.67 -5.25 -11.06
N VAL A 291 -4.07 -6.45 -10.98
CA VAL A 291 -3.49 -7.12 -12.15
C VAL A 291 -4.58 -7.53 -13.15
N ASP A 292 -5.71 -8.08 -12.67
CA ASP A 292 -6.85 -8.47 -13.52
C ASP A 292 -7.51 -7.26 -14.20
N SER A 293 -7.52 -6.11 -13.53
CA SER A 293 -7.95 -4.82 -14.08
C SER A 293 -6.96 -4.21 -15.07
N GLY A 294 -5.79 -4.82 -15.27
CA GLY A 294 -4.79 -4.37 -16.25
C GLY A 294 -3.79 -3.34 -15.73
N ALA A 295 -3.68 -3.17 -14.41
CA ALA A 295 -2.66 -2.33 -13.80
C ALA A 295 -1.26 -2.69 -14.32
N LYS A 296 -0.41 -1.68 -14.50
CA LYS A 296 1.03 -1.84 -14.76
C LYS A 296 1.89 -1.34 -13.61
N ILE A 297 1.32 -0.49 -12.78
CA ILE A 297 1.94 0.02 -11.56
C ILE A 297 0.98 -0.25 -10.42
N VAL A 298 1.47 -0.89 -9.36
CA VAL A 298 0.70 -1.13 -8.13
C VAL A 298 1.38 -0.43 -6.97
N SER A 299 0.67 0.52 -6.37
CA SER A 299 1.13 1.44 -5.36
C SER A 299 0.59 1.05 -3.98
N MET A 300 1.49 0.82 -3.01
CA MET A 300 1.17 0.32 -1.68
C MET A 300 1.83 1.15 -0.57
N SER A 301 1.10 2.11 -0.01
CA SER A 301 1.56 2.94 1.13
C SER A 301 1.32 2.22 2.47
N LEU A 302 1.83 0.99 2.56
CA LEU A 302 1.62 0.07 3.68
C LEU A 302 2.86 -0.77 3.94
N GLY A 303 2.92 -1.43 5.11
CA GLY A 303 4.07 -2.23 5.50
C GLY A 303 3.83 -3.16 6.67
N GLY A 304 4.76 -4.08 6.93
CA GLY A 304 4.72 -5.01 8.05
C GLY A 304 6.09 -5.62 8.33
N SER A 305 6.36 -5.94 9.59
CA SER A 305 7.70 -6.35 10.03
C SER A 305 8.11 -7.77 9.63
N TYR A 306 7.20 -8.54 9.02
CA TYR A 306 7.39 -9.98 8.80
C TYR A 306 7.13 -10.36 7.34
N THR A 307 8.05 -11.16 6.79
CA THR A 307 7.94 -11.76 5.46
C THR A 307 6.95 -12.93 5.44
N MET A 308 6.36 -13.19 4.26
CA MET A 308 5.58 -14.38 3.94
C MET A 308 6.06 -14.95 2.60
N MET A 309 6.27 -16.26 2.55
CA MET A 309 6.67 -16.95 1.31
C MET A 309 5.59 -16.81 0.24
N SER A 310 4.32 -16.89 0.63
CA SER A 310 3.16 -16.68 -0.26
C SER A 310 3.15 -15.30 -0.91
N GLU A 311 3.45 -14.24 -0.15
CA GLU A 311 3.59 -12.89 -0.71
C GLU A 311 4.78 -12.78 -1.65
N GLN A 312 5.98 -13.16 -1.18
CA GLN A 312 7.21 -13.07 -1.96
C GLN A 312 7.06 -13.77 -3.32
N GLN A 313 6.50 -14.97 -3.33
CA GLN A 313 6.26 -15.72 -4.56
C GLN A 313 5.20 -15.07 -5.45
N ALA A 314 4.17 -14.44 -4.89
CA ALA A 314 3.14 -13.77 -5.68
C ALA A 314 3.71 -12.53 -6.39
N TYR A 315 4.39 -11.64 -5.64
CA TYR A 315 5.01 -10.45 -6.21
C TYR A 315 6.05 -10.80 -7.28
N GLN A 316 6.91 -11.79 -7.02
CA GLN A 316 7.91 -12.22 -8.00
C GLN A 316 7.26 -12.76 -9.29
N ARG A 317 6.19 -13.56 -9.18
CA ARG A 317 5.48 -14.06 -10.36
C ARG A 317 4.86 -12.94 -11.19
N TYR A 318 4.12 -12.02 -10.58
CA TYR A 318 3.52 -10.89 -11.31
C TYR A 318 4.58 -9.98 -11.94
N PHE A 319 5.73 -9.81 -11.29
CA PHE A 319 6.85 -9.09 -11.86
C PHE A 319 7.42 -9.79 -13.10
N ASP A 320 7.70 -11.10 -12.99
CA ASP A 320 8.32 -11.89 -14.06
C ASP A 320 7.37 -12.15 -15.25
N ASP A 321 6.11 -12.49 -14.96
CA ASP A 321 5.15 -12.97 -15.97
C ASP A 321 4.32 -11.83 -16.58
N ASP A 322 3.95 -10.82 -15.78
CA ASP A 322 3.02 -9.76 -16.17
C ASP A 322 3.68 -8.37 -16.31
N GLY A 323 4.94 -8.25 -15.89
CA GLY A 323 5.74 -7.03 -15.97
C GLY A 323 5.22 -5.91 -15.05
N ILE A 324 4.63 -6.27 -13.91
CA ILE A 324 4.04 -5.32 -12.96
C ILE A 324 5.12 -4.65 -12.13
N LEU A 325 5.11 -3.32 -12.09
CA LEU A 325 5.92 -2.56 -11.15
C LEU A 325 5.17 -2.41 -9.82
N PHE A 326 5.60 -3.15 -8.80
CA PHE A 326 5.15 -2.94 -7.43
C PHE A 326 6.00 -1.89 -6.75
N ILE A 327 5.36 -0.96 -6.05
CA ILE A 327 6.04 0.06 -5.26
C ILE A 327 5.44 0.04 -3.86
N ALA A 328 6.29 -0.04 -2.84
CA ALA A 328 5.85 0.04 -1.46
C ALA A 328 6.78 0.91 -0.60
N ALA A 329 6.19 1.45 0.46
CA ALA A 329 6.89 2.31 1.39
C ALA A 329 7.87 1.54 2.30
N ALA A 330 9.10 2.03 2.43
CA ALA A 330 10.17 1.38 3.18
C ALA A 330 9.87 1.22 4.69
N GLY A 331 8.93 1.99 5.23
CA GLY A 331 8.50 1.99 6.63
C GLY A 331 8.99 3.19 7.42
N ASN A 332 8.40 3.43 8.60
CA ASN A 332 8.50 4.70 9.34
C ASN A 332 8.95 4.61 10.80
N ASP A 333 9.73 3.58 11.14
CA ASP A 333 10.27 3.43 12.50
C ASP A 333 11.65 4.07 12.70
N GLY A 334 12.25 4.61 11.63
CA GLY A 334 13.57 5.25 11.67
C GLY A 334 14.68 4.27 12.01
N THR A 335 14.59 3.03 11.52
CA THR A 335 15.55 1.95 11.79
C THR A 335 16.12 1.33 10.52
N THR A 336 16.97 0.30 10.68
CA THR A 336 17.46 -0.57 9.61
C THR A 336 16.63 -1.85 9.44
N GLY A 337 15.50 -1.97 10.15
CA GLY A 337 14.57 -3.09 9.99
C GLY A 337 13.99 -3.17 8.56
N TYR A 338 13.48 -4.34 8.20
CA TYR A 338 12.80 -4.55 6.92
C TYR A 338 11.29 -4.36 7.08
N SER A 339 10.65 -3.84 6.03
CA SER A 339 9.20 -3.66 5.94
C SER A 339 8.71 -4.37 4.69
N TYR A 340 7.68 -5.20 4.82
CA TYR A 340 7.10 -5.97 3.72
C TYR A 340 5.73 -5.40 3.34
N PRO A 341 5.44 -5.23 2.04
CA PRO A 341 6.13 -5.85 0.91
C PRO A 341 7.37 -5.12 0.38
N ALA A 342 7.68 -3.91 0.85
CA ALA A 342 8.78 -3.08 0.31
C ALA A 342 10.15 -3.77 0.27
N SER A 343 10.45 -4.71 1.17
CA SER A 343 11.72 -5.43 1.22
C SER A 343 11.72 -6.76 0.45
N TYR A 344 10.75 -7.00 -0.43
CA TYR A 344 10.82 -8.09 -1.41
C TYR A 344 11.55 -7.62 -2.68
N SER A 345 12.37 -8.48 -3.28
CA SER A 345 13.15 -8.18 -4.48
C SER A 345 12.33 -7.70 -5.68
N ALA A 346 11.07 -8.14 -5.78
CA ALA A 346 10.15 -7.78 -6.86
C ALA A 346 9.36 -6.49 -6.58
N VAL A 347 9.65 -5.80 -5.47
CA VAL A 347 8.93 -4.61 -5.02
C VAL A 347 9.92 -3.48 -4.82
N MET A 348 9.68 -2.36 -5.49
CA MET A 348 10.47 -1.15 -5.32
C MET A 348 10.17 -0.53 -3.96
N SER A 349 11.20 -0.42 -3.14
CA SER A 349 11.17 0.16 -1.80
C SER A 349 11.47 1.64 -1.84
N VAL A 350 10.58 2.46 -1.27
CA VAL A 350 10.73 3.92 -1.28
C VAL A 350 10.87 4.49 0.13
N GLY A 351 12.01 5.14 0.38
CA GLY A 351 12.30 5.90 1.59
C GLY A 351 11.86 7.37 1.52
N ALA A 352 11.89 8.07 2.66
CA ALA A 352 11.43 9.45 2.78
C ALA A 352 12.56 10.47 2.91
N THR A 353 12.42 11.60 2.23
CA THR A 353 13.24 12.82 2.37
C THR A 353 12.39 14.03 2.75
N ASP A 354 13.04 15.00 3.37
CA ASP A 354 12.51 16.34 3.58
C ASP A 354 12.82 17.28 2.40
N SER A 355 12.36 18.53 2.50
CA SER A 355 12.56 19.55 1.46
C SER A 355 14.02 19.95 1.23
N SER A 356 14.94 19.49 2.09
CA SER A 356 16.38 19.71 1.98
C SER A 356 17.11 18.47 1.45
N ASP A 357 16.38 17.53 0.84
CA ASP A 357 16.89 16.24 0.33
C ASP A 357 17.59 15.39 1.41
N THR A 358 17.26 15.63 2.68
CA THR A 358 17.77 14.85 3.81
C THR A 358 16.80 13.74 4.14
N ARG A 359 17.30 12.53 4.43
CA ARG A 359 16.46 11.42 4.88
C ARG A 359 15.61 11.86 6.08
N ALA A 360 14.30 11.70 5.98
CA ALA A 360 13.41 11.99 7.09
C ALA A 360 13.76 11.08 8.29
N TYR A 361 13.72 11.63 9.50
CA TYR A 361 14.21 10.92 10.69
C TYR A 361 13.49 9.57 10.93
N PHE A 362 12.22 9.48 10.54
CA PHE A 362 11.38 8.30 10.64
C PHE A 362 11.59 7.30 9.48
N SER A 363 12.16 7.70 8.34
CA SER A 363 12.30 6.79 7.19
C SER A 363 13.19 5.62 7.54
N GLN A 364 12.74 4.39 7.28
CA GLN A 364 13.63 3.22 7.30
C GLN A 364 14.81 3.41 6.33
N TYR A 365 15.95 2.84 6.69
CA TYR A 365 17.21 2.92 5.93
C TYR A 365 17.94 1.57 6.01
N ASN A 366 17.59 0.66 5.12
CA ASN A 366 18.20 -0.66 5.01
C ASN A 366 18.75 -0.85 3.58
N ASP A 367 19.37 -2.00 3.33
CA ASP A 367 19.97 -2.36 2.05
C ASP A 367 18.95 -2.80 0.97
N GLN A 368 17.65 -2.77 1.28
CA GLN A 368 16.56 -3.00 0.34
C GLN A 368 15.83 -1.70 -0.05
N VAL A 369 16.28 -0.52 0.41
CA VAL A 369 15.71 0.76 -0.05
C VAL A 369 16.30 1.09 -1.42
N ASP A 370 15.46 1.12 -2.47
CA ASP A 370 15.91 1.37 -3.84
C ASP A 370 16.06 2.86 -4.13
N ILE A 371 15.06 3.64 -3.71
CA ILE A 371 14.96 5.08 -3.98
C ILE A 371 14.40 5.84 -2.77
N ALA A 372 14.55 7.16 -2.78
CA ALA A 372 13.95 8.03 -1.77
C ALA A 372 13.24 9.21 -2.42
N ALA A 373 12.20 9.69 -1.75
CA ALA A 373 11.28 10.69 -2.27
C ALA A 373 10.78 11.68 -1.22
N PRO A 374 10.18 12.81 -1.64
CA PRO A 374 9.53 13.76 -0.73
C PRO A 374 8.45 13.14 0.17
N GLY A 375 8.67 13.07 1.50
CA GLY A 375 7.70 12.46 2.44
C GLY A 375 7.41 13.28 3.70
N VAL A 376 7.94 14.48 3.79
CA VAL A 376 7.78 15.37 4.94
C VAL A 376 6.93 16.57 4.54
N ASN A 377 5.85 16.84 5.28
CA ASN A 377 4.90 17.92 4.99
C ASN A 377 4.43 17.94 3.53
N ILE A 378 3.80 16.84 3.09
CA ILE A 378 3.26 16.68 1.74
C ILE A 378 1.81 17.15 1.72
N GLU A 379 1.55 18.23 0.98
CA GLU A 379 0.20 18.70 0.69
C GLU A 379 -0.43 17.85 -0.41
N SER A 380 -1.65 17.35 -0.18
CA SER A 380 -2.43 16.61 -1.17
C SER A 380 -3.94 16.70 -0.88
N THR A 381 -4.77 16.10 -1.73
CA THR A 381 -6.23 15.99 -1.55
C THR A 381 -6.59 15.25 -0.27
N TYR A 382 -7.74 15.56 0.33
CA TYR A 382 -8.14 14.99 1.62
C TYR A 382 -9.63 14.72 1.71
N GLY A 383 -10.01 13.47 1.95
CA GLY A 383 -11.41 13.08 2.16
C GLY A 383 -11.85 13.36 3.59
N ALA A 384 -12.96 14.08 3.78
CA ALA A 384 -13.52 14.25 5.12
C ALA A 384 -14.07 12.91 5.66
N PRO A 385 -13.68 12.47 6.88
CA PRO A 385 -14.26 11.28 7.49
C PRO A 385 -15.79 11.43 7.63
N ARG A 386 -16.55 10.36 7.36
CA ARG A 386 -18.02 10.36 7.54
C ARG A 386 -18.39 10.86 8.94
N GLY A 387 -19.32 11.82 9.00
CA GLY A 387 -19.80 12.43 10.25
C GLY A 387 -19.14 13.76 10.62
N THR A 388 -18.16 14.23 9.85
CA THR A 388 -17.63 15.60 9.92
C THR A 388 -18.11 16.45 8.74
N GLU A 389 -19.27 16.12 8.17
CA GLU A 389 -19.88 16.95 7.12
C GLU A 389 -20.01 18.38 7.65
N PRO A 390 -19.37 19.37 7.01
CA PRO A 390 -19.75 20.74 7.26
C PRO A 390 -21.22 20.90 6.78
N PRO A 391 -21.96 21.89 7.32
CA PRO A 391 -23.40 22.05 7.07
C PRO A 391 -23.75 21.96 5.57
N PRO A 392 -24.99 21.61 5.19
CA PRO A 392 -25.42 21.18 3.84
C PRO A 392 -25.15 22.14 2.65
N PHE A 393 -24.43 23.24 2.87
CA PHE A 393 -23.94 24.19 1.88
C PHE A 393 -22.40 24.30 1.82
N SER A 394 -21.68 23.42 2.50
CA SER A 394 -20.21 23.41 2.51
C SER A 394 -19.69 22.22 1.69
N PRO A 395 -18.97 22.46 0.57
CA PRO A 395 -18.36 21.40 -0.22
C PRO A 395 -17.27 20.65 0.59
N PRO A 396 -16.92 19.40 0.23
CA PRO A 396 -15.92 18.59 0.92
C PRO A 396 -14.56 19.32 1.02
N ALA A 397 -13.82 19.06 2.09
CA ALA A 397 -12.44 19.53 2.29
C ALA A 397 -11.56 19.29 1.05
N HIS A 398 -10.67 20.23 0.72
CA HIS A 398 -9.98 20.23 -0.58
C HIS A 398 -8.49 19.86 -0.51
N THR A 399 -7.79 20.09 0.60
CA THR A 399 -6.40 19.61 0.77
C THR A 399 -6.07 19.37 2.25
N ALA A 400 -5.05 18.56 2.51
CA ALA A 400 -4.38 18.46 3.80
C ALA A 400 -2.87 18.30 3.59
N VAL A 401 -2.10 18.92 4.48
CA VAL A 401 -0.68 18.61 4.65
C VAL A 401 -0.57 17.42 5.58
N ILE A 402 0.07 16.37 5.11
CA ILE A 402 0.37 15.17 5.89
C ILE A 402 1.88 14.94 5.88
N GLY A 403 2.45 14.66 7.05
CA GLY A 403 3.88 14.48 7.28
C GLY A 403 4.33 15.19 8.57
N ASP A 404 5.55 14.90 9.04
CA ASP A 404 6.09 15.42 10.30
C ASP A 404 6.69 16.84 10.23
#